data_AF-A0A6N6T784-F1
#
_entry.id   AF-A0A6N6T784-F1
#
_cell.length_a   1.000
_cell.length_b   1.000
_cell.length_c   1.000
_cell.angle_alpha   90.00
_cell.angle_beta   90.00
_cell.angle_gamma   90.00
#
_symmetry.space_group_name_H-M   'P 1'
#
loop_
_entity.id
_entity.type
_entity.pdbx_description
1 polymer ?
#
loop_
_entity_poly.entity_id
_entity_poly.type
_entity_poly.pdbx_seq_one_letter_code
_entity_poly.pdbx_strand_id
1 'polypeptide(L)'
;MSAPFGNPIDSLTVTTGAINPQAERAVIAALIRDPDGRKILDLRITPELFAMDATREAFSAIRALILDGIQPDAATLRRAINDASLIEVETSLQEHVSAANLPVYVRLLKDSLRDRQTQAARARLVKAVAAGCTPNELRPFLDSIEQAQAGMEGKRRFLEVGELCALPPTENWLMKGYLTLDSLTVLFGDPGCGKSFLAIDIACHVATGTPWRGCPVKPGKVLYIAGEGRNGLSKRFRAWFERHGEPPRNIQICTVPIALTDPAGIAALVAEIQAMPEAPALIVVDTINRNFGPGDENATADMTKAVAGLDAIRNATGAAILAAHHSGHGDKSRGRGSSVLRASVDVEYAVEKFDQTVQVRC
;
A
#
# COMPACT_ATOMS: atom_id res chain seq x y z
N MET A 1 33.67 6.33 49.36
CA MET A 1 32.96 5.04 49.18
C MET A 1 31.98 5.22 48.04
N SER A 2 32.40 4.80 46.85
CA SER A 2 31.72 4.94 45.57
C SER A 2 30.71 3.81 45.40
N ALA A 3 29.43 4.15 45.23
CA ALA A 3 28.39 3.19 44.83
C ALA A 3 28.42 3.00 43.30
N PRO A 4 28.22 1.77 42.78
CA PRO A 4 28.29 1.53 41.35
C PRO A 4 26.99 1.94 40.65
N PHE A 5 27.15 2.56 39.49
CA PHE A 5 26.09 2.83 38.53
C PHE A 5 25.48 1.51 38.03
N GLY A 6 24.19 1.30 38.26
CA GLY A 6 23.41 0.28 37.58
C GLY A 6 23.14 0.72 36.13
N ASN A 7 23.51 -0.14 35.17
CA ASN A 7 23.30 0.08 33.74
C ASN A 7 21.80 0.22 33.38
N PRO A 8 21.39 1.24 32.62
CA PRO A 8 20.01 1.41 32.15
C PRO A 8 19.78 0.65 30.83
N ILE A 9 19.97 -0.67 30.82
CA ILE A 9 19.68 -1.53 29.64
C ILE A 9 18.57 -2.56 29.92
N ASP A 10 18.12 -2.72 31.16
CA ASP A 10 16.98 -3.60 31.49
C ASP A 10 15.65 -2.83 31.47
N SER A 11 15.12 -2.54 30.28
CA SER A 11 13.67 -2.33 30.04
C SER A 11 13.28 -2.13 28.57
N LEU A 12 14.04 -2.67 27.62
CA LEU A 12 13.52 -2.88 26.27
C LEU A 12 12.55 -4.07 26.32
N THR A 13 11.29 -3.76 26.62
CA THR A 13 10.16 -4.61 26.28
C THR A 13 10.24 -4.91 24.79
N VAL A 14 10.68 -6.12 24.47
CA VAL A 14 10.68 -6.70 23.14
C VAL A 14 9.24 -6.67 22.65
N THR A 15 8.94 -5.71 21.78
CA THR A 15 7.66 -5.65 21.07
C THR A 15 7.59 -6.91 20.20
N THR A 16 6.61 -7.75 20.48
CA THR A 16 6.36 -9.05 19.85
C THR A 16 6.21 -8.88 18.32
N GLY A 17 7.01 -9.59 17.54
CA GLY A 17 6.93 -9.61 16.08
C GLY A 17 5.56 -10.06 15.60
N ALA A 18 4.96 -9.26 14.73
CA ALA A 18 3.52 -9.17 14.52
C ALA A 18 2.88 -10.47 13.98
N ILE A 19 2.23 -11.21 14.88
CA ILE A 19 1.17 -12.17 14.53
C ILE A 19 0.03 -11.34 13.89
N ASN A 20 -0.56 -11.83 12.80
CA ASN A 20 -1.73 -11.20 12.18
C ASN A 20 -2.93 -12.17 12.20
N PRO A 21 -3.64 -12.28 13.34
CA PRO A 21 -4.73 -13.24 13.50
C PRO A 21 -5.84 -13.04 12.48
N GLN A 22 -6.12 -11.79 12.12
CA GLN A 22 -7.16 -11.44 11.15
C GLN A 22 -6.81 -11.95 9.74
N ALA A 23 -5.56 -11.77 9.30
CA ALA A 23 -5.12 -12.30 8.00
C ALA A 23 -5.10 -13.84 7.98
N GLU A 24 -4.72 -14.48 9.09
CA GLU A 24 -4.73 -15.95 9.19
C GLU A 24 -6.16 -16.49 9.08
N ARG A 25 -7.10 -15.93 9.84
CA ARG A 25 -8.54 -16.26 9.78
C ARG A 25 -9.12 -16.01 8.39
N ALA A 26 -8.75 -14.90 7.77
CA ALA A 26 -9.19 -14.55 6.42
C ALA A 26 -8.75 -15.58 5.38
N VAL A 27 -7.51 -16.08 5.45
CA VAL A 27 -7.03 -17.15 4.56
C VAL A 27 -7.78 -18.46 4.81
N ILE A 28 -7.99 -18.85 6.08
CA ILE A 28 -8.77 -20.06 6.43
C ILE A 28 -10.20 -19.97 5.89
N ALA A 29 -10.88 -18.85 6.14
CA ALA A 29 -12.24 -18.62 5.68
C ALA A 29 -12.33 -18.63 4.14
N ALA A 30 -11.36 -18.03 3.45
CA ALA A 30 -11.32 -18.01 1.99
C ALA A 30 -11.13 -19.42 1.39
N LEU A 31 -10.24 -20.24 1.96
CA LEU A 31 -9.99 -21.60 1.48
C LEU A 31 -11.14 -22.58 1.77
N ILE A 32 -11.96 -22.32 2.80
CA ILE A 32 -13.19 -23.08 3.06
C ILE A 32 -14.31 -22.67 2.09
N ARG A 33 -14.46 -21.37 1.83
CA ARG A 33 -15.51 -20.82 0.96
C ARG A 33 -15.28 -21.14 -0.51
N ASP A 34 -14.01 -21.17 -0.94
CA ASP A 34 -13.62 -21.42 -2.33
C ASP A 34 -12.37 -22.33 -2.37
N PRO A 35 -12.57 -23.64 -2.13
CA PRO A 35 -11.49 -24.61 -2.03
C PRO A 35 -10.88 -24.93 -3.39
N ASP A 36 -9.76 -24.27 -3.66
CA ASP A 36 -8.99 -24.47 -4.89
C ASP A 36 -7.52 -24.74 -4.58
N GLY A 37 -7.10 -25.98 -4.83
CA GLY A 37 -5.70 -26.40 -4.65
C GLY A 37 -4.72 -25.66 -5.56
N ARG A 38 -5.16 -25.13 -6.71
CA ARG A 38 -4.31 -24.30 -7.58
C ARG A 38 -3.95 -22.98 -6.91
N LYS A 39 -4.90 -22.33 -6.23
CA LYS A 39 -4.64 -21.08 -5.49
C LYS A 39 -3.62 -21.28 -4.38
N ILE A 40 -3.63 -22.42 -3.69
CA ILE A 40 -2.63 -22.76 -2.67
C ILE A 40 -1.23 -22.83 -3.30
N LEU A 41 -1.11 -23.47 -4.46
CA LEU A 41 0.17 -23.60 -5.18
C LEU A 41 0.64 -22.26 -5.77
N ASP A 42 -0.23 -21.55 -6.48
CA ASP A 42 0.07 -20.28 -7.17
C ASP A 42 0.49 -19.20 -6.16
N LEU A 43 -0.21 -19.11 -5.04
CA LEU A 43 0.11 -18.16 -3.97
C LEU A 43 1.20 -18.67 -3.02
N ARG A 44 1.65 -19.92 -3.18
CA ARG A 44 2.63 -20.61 -2.34
C ARG A 44 2.25 -20.54 -0.86
N ILE A 45 1.02 -20.90 -0.54
CA ILE A 45 0.53 -20.92 0.84
C ILE A 45 1.12 -22.15 1.52
N THR A 46 1.92 -21.95 2.56
CA THR A 46 2.55 -23.03 3.32
C THR A 46 2.20 -22.92 4.81
N PRO A 47 2.29 -24.03 5.59
CA PRO A 47 1.95 -23.99 7.02
C PRO A 47 2.77 -22.96 7.82
N GLU A 48 3.99 -22.65 7.39
CA GLU A 48 4.88 -21.69 8.07
C GLU A 48 4.33 -20.26 8.07
N LEU A 49 3.45 -19.92 7.11
CA LEU A 49 2.79 -18.62 7.05
C LEU A 49 1.92 -18.35 8.28
N PHE A 50 1.36 -19.39 8.90
CA PHE A 50 0.47 -19.28 10.05
C PHE A 50 1.28 -19.28 11.34
N ALA A 51 1.14 -18.22 12.14
CA ALA A 51 1.78 -18.13 13.45
C ALA A 51 0.97 -18.84 14.52
N MET A 52 -0.36 -18.79 14.43
CA MET A 52 -1.23 -19.46 15.39
C MET A 52 -1.25 -20.97 15.10
N ASP A 53 -1.05 -21.78 16.13
CA ASP A 53 -1.02 -23.24 15.95
C ASP A 53 -2.36 -23.77 15.47
N ALA A 54 -3.47 -23.16 15.95
CA ALA A 54 -4.83 -23.51 15.57
C ALA A 54 -5.11 -23.34 14.06
N THR A 55 -4.76 -22.19 13.48
CA THR A 55 -4.93 -21.90 12.06
C THR A 55 -3.93 -22.69 11.20
N ARG A 56 -2.72 -22.97 11.70
CA ARG A 56 -1.74 -23.82 11.01
C ARG A 56 -2.24 -25.26 10.86
N GLU A 57 -2.79 -25.82 11.93
CA GLU A 57 -3.39 -27.15 11.92
C GLU A 57 -4.62 -27.18 11.00
N ALA A 58 -5.50 -26.18 11.12
CA ALA A 58 -6.66 -26.02 10.24
C ALA A 58 -6.27 -25.95 8.76
N PHE A 59 -5.28 -25.13 8.39
CA PHE A 59 -4.77 -25.06 7.02
C PHE A 59 -4.25 -26.40 6.52
N SER A 60 -3.50 -27.11 7.36
CA SER A 60 -2.94 -28.43 7.01
C SER A 60 -4.05 -29.45 6.75
N ALA A 61 -5.11 -29.45 7.56
CA ALA A 61 -6.28 -30.29 7.36
C ALA A 61 -7.09 -29.90 6.11
N ILE A 62 -7.33 -28.60 5.87
CA ILE A 62 -8.00 -28.08 4.67
C ILE A 62 -7.25 -28.52 3.42
N ARG A 63 -5.93 -28.37 3.40
CA ARG A 63 -5.09 -28.78 2.27
C ARG A 63 -5.20 -30.29 2.02
N ALA A 64 -5.22 -31.12 3.05
CA ALA A 64 -5.39 -32.56 2.91
C ALA A 64 -6.76 -32.90 2.30
N LEU A 65 -7.84 -32.30 2.81
CA LEU A 65 -9.20 -32.50 2.29
C LEU A 65 -9.31 -32.10 0.80
N ILE A 66 -8.73 -30.96 0.42
CA ILE A 66 -8.70 -30.51 -0.98
C ILE A 66 -7.96 -31.51 -1.87
N LEU A 67 -6.82 -32.06 -1.41
CA LEU A 67 -6.07 -33.07 -2.15
C LEU A 67 -6.86 -34.37 -2.33
N ASP A 68 -7.68 -34.73 -1.35
CA ASP A 68 -8.56 -35.89 -1.38
C ASP A 68 -9.87 -35.63 -2.16
N GLY A 69 -10.06 -34.42 -2.71
CA GLY A 69 -11.26 -34.02 -3.43
C GLY A 69 -12.49 -33.85 -2.54
N ILE A 70 -12.29 -33.65 -1.23
CA ILE A 70 -13.33 -33.47 -0.23
C ILE A 70 -13.51 -31.97 0.03
N GLN A 71 -14.76 -31.51 0.01
CA GLN A 71 -15.09 -30.13 0.36
C GLN A 71 -14.72 -29.86 1.83
N PRO A 72 -13.81 -28.91 2.13
CA PRO A 72 -13.56 -28.51 3.50
C PRO A 72 -14.74 -27.71 4.04
N ASP A 73 -15.33 -28.17 5.13
CA ASP A 73 -16.32 -27.46 5.94
C ASP A 73 -16.13 -27.77 7.44
N ALA A 74 -16.94 -27.17 8.30
CA ALA A 74 -16.86 -27.38 9.74
C ALA A 74 -17.07 -28.86 10.15
N ALA A 75 -17.89 -29.61 9.41
CA ALA A 75 -18.18 -31.01 9.72
C ALA A 75 -17.03 -31.94 9.31
N THR A 76 -16.43 -31.71 8.14
CA THR A 76 -15.26 -32.48 7.69
C THR A 76 -14.03 -32.16 8.55
N LEU A 77 -13.84 -30.88 8.93
CA LEU A 77 -12.71 -30.44 9.75
C LEU A 77 -12.80 -30.95 11.18
N ARG A 78 -14.00 -31.04 11.78
CA ARG A 78 -14.20 -31.60 13.12
C ARG A 78 -13.60 -33.01 13.32
N ARG A 79 -13.45 -33.78 12.23
CA ARG A 79 -12.84 -35.12 12.27
C ARG A 79 -11.31 -35.11 12.12
N ALA A 80 -10.74 -33.99 11.71
CA ALA A 80 -9.35 -33.86 11.28
C ALA A 80 -8.50 -32.95 12.18
N ILE A 81 -9.11 -32.10 13.01
CA ILE A 81 -8.41 -31.15 13.90
C ILE A 81 -8.95 -31.22 15.32
N ASN A 82 -8.19 -30.71 16.29
CA ASN A 82 -8.63 -30.64 17.68
C ASN A 82 -9.73 -29.58 17.93
N ASP A 83 -10.40 -29.65 19.09
CA ASP A 83 -11.51 -28.76 19.45
C ASP A 83 -11.10 -27.27 19.49
N ALA A 84 -9.88 -26.94 19.93
CA ALA A 84 -9.41 -25.55 19.99
C ALA A 84 -9.23 -24.97 18.57
N SER A 85 -8.68 -25.76 17.66
CA SER A 85 -8.53 -25.39 16.25
C SER A 85 -9.88 -25.28 15.54
N LEU A 86 -10.85 -26.13 15.92
CA LEU A 86 -12.20 -26.06 15.39
C LEU A 86 -12.93 -24.77 15.80
N ILE A 87 -12.80 -24.33 17.05
CA ILE A 87 -13.33 -23.05 17.52
C ILE A 87 -12.75 -21.89 16.72
N GLU A 88 -11.46 -21.94 16.40
CA GLU A 88 -10.78 -20.92 15.60
C GLU A 88 -11.28 -20.89 14.14
N VAL A 89 -11.55 -22.07 13.55
CA VAL A 89 -12.18 -22.17 12.23
C VAL A 89 -13.59 -21.59 12.23
N GLU A 90 -14.41 -21.93 13.23
CA GLU A 90 -15.77 -21.38 13.37
C GLU A 90 -15.73 -19.86 13.52
N THR A 91 -14.78 -19.33 14.29
CA THR A 91 -14.52 -17.90 14.43
C THR A 91 -14.12 -17.27 13.08
N SER A 92 -13.24 -17.93 12.33
CA SER A 92 -12.80 -17.46 11.00
C SER A 92 -13.98 -17.34 10.02
N LEU A 93 -14.92 -18.28 10.06
CA LEU A 93 -16.09 -18.31 9.18
C LEU A 93 -17.11 -17.20 9.48
N GLN A 94 -17.09 -16.64 10.68
CA GLN A 94 -17.92 -15.49 11.04
C GLN A 94 -17.38 -14.17 10.48
N GLU A 95 -16.11 -14.12 10.05
CA GLU A 95 -15.57 -12.90 9.43
C GLU A 95 -16.09 -12.70 8.00
N HIS A 96 -16.57 -11.49 7.69
CA HIS A 96 -17.07 -11.11 6.37
C HIS A 96 -15.92 -10.83 5.39
N VAL A 97 -15.13 -11.86 5.07
CA VAL A 97 -14.00 -11.81 4.15
C VAL A 97 -14.39 -12.30 2.74
N SER A 98 -14.15 -11.49 1.72
CA SER A 98 -14.30 -11.95 0.33
C SER A 98 -13.16 -12.88 -0.06
N ALA A 99 -13.49 -14.07 -0.61
CA ALA A 99 -12.48 -15.01 -1.13
C ALA A 99 -11.64 -14.42 -2.27
N ALA A 100 -12.16 -13.39 -2.98
CA ALA A 100 -11.42 -12.68 -4.02
C ALA A 100 -10.19 -11.92 -3.48
N ASN A 101 -10.16 -11.60 -2.18
CA ASN A 101 -9.05 -10.89 -1.54
C ASN A 101 -7.97 -11.84 -0.99
N LEU A 102 -8.05 -13.15 -1.23
CA LEU A 102 -7.07 -14.14 -0.77
C LEU A 102 -5.61 -13.73 -1.06
N PRO A 103 -5.23 -13.19 -2.24
CA PRO A 103 -3.85 -12.76 -2.49
C PRO A 103 -3.35 -11.66 -1.54
N VAL A 104 -4.23 -10.75 -1.09
CA VAL A 104 -3.88 -9.67 -0.16
C VAL A 104 -3.54 -10.24 1.20
N TYR A 105 -4.37 -11.14 1.73
CA TYR A 105 -4.11 -11.76 3.04
C TYR A 105 -2.87 -12.65 3.03
N VAL A 106 -2.65 -13.41 1.94
CA VAL A 106 -1.41 -14.20 1.80
C VAL A 106 -0.18 -13.30 1.77
N ARG A 107 -0.25 -12.11 1.15
CA ARG A 107 0.85 -11.13 1.20
C ARG A 107 1.12 -10.69 2.64
N LEU A 108 0.08 -10.31 3.39
CA LEU A 108 0.22 -9.93 4.80
C LEU A 108 0.85 -11.05 5.66
N LEU A 109 0.48 -12.31 5.44
CA LEU A 109 1.09 -13.44 6.16
C LEU A 109 2.56 -13.66 5.78
N LYS A 110 2.93 -13.45 4.52
CA LYS A 110 4.33 -13.50 4.07
C LYS A 110 5.17 -12.41 4.74
N ASP A 111 4.62 -11.20 4.84
CA ASP A 111 5.28 -10.08 5.54
C ASP A 111 5.43 -10.41 7.04
N SER A 112 4.37 -10.88 7.71
CA SER A 112 4.43 -11.34 9.10
C SER A 112 5.41 -12.50 9.32
N LEU A 113 5.53 -13.45 8.38
CA LEU A 113 6.53 -14.52 8.48
C LEU A 113 7.95 -13.97 8.40
N ARG A 114 8.20 -13.02 7.49
CA ARG A 114 9.50 -12.37 7.31
C ARG A 114 9.92 -11.60 8.57
N ASP A 115 9.00 -10.88 9.19
CA ASP A 115 9.27 -10.16 10.44
C ASP A 115 9.63 -11.12 11.58
N ARG A 116 8.87 -12.21 11.73
CA ARG A 116 9.16 -13.26 12.72
C ARG A 116 10.53 -13.89 12.49
N GLN A 117 10.87 -14.21 11.24
CA GLN A 117 12.17 -14.79 10.88
C GLN A 117 13.32 -13.82 11.15
N THR A 118 13.15 -12.55 10.79
CA THR A 118 14.14 -11.51 11.02
C THR A 118 14.36 -11.28 12.52
N GLN A 119 13.28 -11.22 13.31
CA GLN A 119 13.37 -11.05 14.75
C GLN A 119 14.01 -12.27 15.42
N ALA A 120 13.67 -13.49 15.00
CA ALA A 120 14.29 -14.72 15.49
C ALA A 120 15.78 -14.77 15.15
N ALA A 121 16.17 -14.38 13.94
CA ALA A 121 17.57 -14.33 13.51
C ALA A 121 18.37 -13.28 14.29
N ARG A 122 17.79 -12.09 14.52
CA ARG A 122 18.38 -11.05 15.39
C ARG A 122 18.54 -11.53 16.83
N ALA A 123 17.53 -12.19 17.39
CA ALA A 123 17.61 -12.74 18.75
C ALA A 123 18.71 -13.81 18.87
N ARG A 124 18.90 -14.65 17.84
CA ARG A 124 20.01 -15.62 17.78
C ARG A 124 21.37 -14.93 17.71
N LEU A 125 21.49 -13.87 16.91
CA LEU A 125 22.73 -13.08 16.82
C LEU A 125 23.09 -12.45 18.18
N VAL A 126 22.13 -11.84 18.87
CA VAL A 126 22.35 -11.25 20.20
C VAL A 126 22.84 -12.32 21.18
N LYS A 127 22.23 -13.51 21.18
CA LYS A 127 22.69 -14.63 22.02
C LYS A 127 24.10 -15.10 21.67
N ALA A 128 24.43 -15.18 20.38
CA ALA A 128 25.76 -15.59 19.91
C ALA A 128 26.85 -14.58 20.30
N VAL A 129 26.56 -13.28 20.19
CA VAL A 129 27.46 -12.22 20.67
C VAL A 129 27.66 -12.30 22.19
N ALA A 130 26.58 -12.49 22.95
CA ALA A 130 26.65 -12.63 24.40
C ALA A 130 27.44 -13.89 24.84
N ALA A 131 27.47 -14.93 24.00
CA ALA A 131 28.25 -16.15 24.23
C ALA A 131 29.74 -16.00 23.86
N GLY A 132 30.17 -14.84 23.36
CA GLY A 132 31.58 -14.58 23.00
C GLY A 132 32.01 -15.20 21.67
N CYS A 133 31.07 -15.53 20.78
CA CYS A 133 31.39 -16.05 19.45
C CYS A 133 32.28 -15.08 18.66
N THR A 134 33.25 -15.63 17.93
CA THR A 134 34.17 -14.89 17.08
C THR A 134 33.46 -14.31 15.84
N PRO A 135 34.02 -13.28 15.17
CA PRO A 135 33.42 -12.71 13.97
C PRO A 135 33.09 -13.72 12.86
N ASN A 136 33.90 -14.78 12.72
CA ASN A 136 33.65 -15.85 11.74
C ASN A 136 32.45 -16.72 12.12
N GLU A 137 32.23 -16.95 13.42
CA GLU A 137 31.08 -17.71 13.93
C GLU A 137 29.78 -16.88 13.90
N LEU A 138 29.89 -15.55 13.90
CA LEU A 138 28.75 -14.63 13.75
C LEU A 138 28.29 -14.46 12.29
N ARG A 139 29.17 -14.74 11.32
CA ARG A 139 28.92 -14.55 9.88
C ARG A 139 27.65 -15.25 9.38
N PRO A 140 27.39 -16.53 9.70
CA PRO A 140 26.18 -17.22 9.25
C PRO A 140 24.88 -16.60 9.77
N PHE A 141 24.90 -16.00 10.97
CA PHE A 141 23.73 -15.32 11.53
C PHE A 141 23.46 -13.99 10.80
N LEU A 142 24.51 -13.26 10.45
CA LEU A 142 24.40 -12.04 9.63
C LEU A 142 23.89 -12.36 8.23
N ASP A 143 24.48 -13.38 7.58
CA ASP A 143 24.04 -13.83 6.25
C ASP A 143 22.59 -14.33 6.30
N SER A 144 22.16 -15.00 7.38
CA SER A 144 20.76 -15.41 7.56
C SER A 144 19.80 -14.23 7.77
N ILE A 145 20.23 -13.14 8.41
CA ILE A 145 19.43 -11.91 8.54
C ILE A 145 19.33 -11.21 7.18
N GLU A 146 20.45 -11.09 6.46
CA GLU A 146 20.47 -10.55 5.10
C GLU A 146 19.59 -11.39 4.15
N GLN A 147 19.64 -12.72 4.26
CA GLN A 147 18.80 -13.62 3.46
C GLN A 147 17.32 -13.61 3.86
N ALA A 148 16.99 -13.54 5.16
CA ALA A 148 15.60 -13.36 5.61
C ALA A 148 15.06 -11.96 5.20
N GLN A 149 15.93 -10.97 5.09
CA GLN A 149 15.63 -9.70 4.46
C GLN A 149 15.57 -9.80 2.93
N ALA A 150 16.14 -10.83 2.29
CA ALA A 150 16.24 -10.96 0.84
C ALA A 150 15.29 -11.98 0.16
N GLY A 151 14.64 -12.93 0.86
CA GLY A 151 13.76 -13.96 0.25
C GLY A 151 12.34 -13.99 0.83
N MET A 152 11.24 -14.17 0.08
CA MET A 152 11.02 -14.77 -1.25
C MET A 152 10.19 -13.86 -2.18
N GLU A 153 10.89 -13.04 -2.96
CA GLU A 153 10.66 -12.72 -4.36
C GLU A 153 11.71 -11.64 -4.63
N GLY A 154 12.89 -12.05 -5.13
CA GLY A 154 13.52 -11.14 -6.07
C GLY A 154 12.47 -10.99 -7.15
N LYS A 155 11.75 -9.85 -7.20
CA LYS A 155 10.75 -9.52 -8.23
C LYS A 155 11.29 -10.12 -9.51
N ARG A 156 10.69 -11.22 -10.01
CA ARG A 156 11.13 -11.77 -11.29
C ARG A 156 10.93 -10.61 -12.24
N ARG A 157 12.05 -10.01 -12.68
CA ARG A 157 11.99 -8.79 -13.51
C ARG A 157 11.29 -9.08 -14.84
N PHE A 158 11.29 -10.36 -15.22
CA PHE A 158 10.70 -10.87 -16.44
C PHE A 158 9.56 -11.81 -16.08
N LEU A 159 8.38 -11.55 -16.67
CA LEU A 159 7.23 -12.45 -16.68
C LEU A 159 7.18 -13.07 -18.08
N GLU A 160 6.86 -14.36 -18.16
CA GLU A 160 6.58 -14.97 -19.45
C GLU A 160 5.25 -14.43 -19.99
N VAL A 161 5.18 -14.15 -21.30
CA VAL A 161 3.95 -13.56 -21.88
C VAL A 161 2.73 -14.45 -21.68
N GLY A 162 2.91 -15.78 -21.68
CA GLY A 162 1.84 -16.73 -21.37
C GLY A 162 1.33 -16.63 -19.94
N GLU A 163 2.23 -16.39 -18.97
CA GLU A 163 1.84 -16.14 -17.57
C GLU A 163 1.08 -14.82 -17.46
N LEU A 164 1.54 -13.76 -18.14
CA LEU A 164 0.88 -12.46 -18.16
C LEU A 164 -0.55 -12.55 -18.74
N CYS A 165 -0.72 -13.26 -19.86
CA CYS A 165 -2.03 -13.43 -20.49
C CYS A 165 -2.97 -14.33 -19.69
N ALA A 166 -2.44 -15.20 -18.82
CA ALA A 166 -3.23 -16.05 -17.93
C ALA A 166 -3.69 -15.34 -16.64
N LEU A 167 -3.14 -14.15 -16.35
CA LEU A 167 -3.60 -13.35 -15.21
C LEU A 167 -5.07 -12.97 -15.41
N PRO A 168 -5.91 -13.05 -14.37
CA PRO A 168 -7.30 -12.64 -14.46
C PRO A 168 -7.37 -11.16 -14.85
N PRO A 169 -8.36 -10.74 -15.66
CA PRO A 169 -8.53 -9.34 -16.00
C PRO A 169 -8.73 -8.52 -14.71
N THR A 170 -7.79 -7.63 -14.44
CA THR A 170 -7.85 -6.77 -13.26
C THR A 170 -8.68 -5.52 -13.58
N GLU A 171 -9.88 -5.41 -13.02
CA GLU A 171 -10.63 -4.14 -13.04
C GLU A 171 -9.92 -3.16 -12.09
N ASN A 172 -8.94 -2.43 -12.61
CA ASN A 172 -8.04 -1.59 -11.82
C ASN A 172 -8.52 -0.14 -11.65
N TRP A 173 -9.79 0.15 -11.96
CA TRP A 173 -10.35 1.49 -11.78
C TRP A 173 -10.47 1.84 -10.29
N LEU A 174 -9.97 3.01 -9.91
CA LEU A 174 -10.30 3.69 -8.65
C LEU A 174 -11.56 4.55 -8.85
N MET A 175 -11.62 5.28 -9.96
CA MET A 175 -12.77 6.05 -10.42
C MET A 175 -13.02 5.70 -11.88
N LYS A 176 -14.13 5.00 -12.16
CA LYS A 176 -14.37 4.38 -13.46
C LYS A 176 -14.34 5.41 -14.60
N GLY A 177 -13.49 5.15 -15.59
CA GLY A 177 -13.32 6.00 -16.77
C GLY A 177 -12.37 7.20 -16.59
N TYR A 178 -11.85 7.42 -15.37
CA TYR A 178 -11.03 8.61 -15.08
C TYR A 178 -9.69 8.32 -14.40
N LEU A 179 -9.67 7.42 -13.40
CA LEU A 179 -8.48 7.11 -12.60
C LEU A 179 -8.37 5.61 -12.34
N THR A 180 -7.22 5.03 -12.64
CA THR A 180 -6.85 3.65 -12.26
C THR A 180 -5.90 3.67 -11.06
N LEU A 181 -5.90 2.60 -10.27
CA LEU A 181 -4.83 2.36 -9.30
C LEU A 181 -3.51 2.12 -10.03
N ASP A 182 -2.39 2.23 -9.32
CA ASP A 182 -1.04 2.12 -9.88
C ASP A 182 -0.85 2.96 -11.16
N SER A 183 -1.33 4.21 -11.11
CA SER A 183 -1.21 5.15 -12.23
C SER A 183 -0.79 6.54 -11.75
N LEU A 184 -0.23 7.31 -12.67
CA LEU A 184 0.11 8.72 -12.51
C LEU A 184 -0.77 9.57 -13.41
N THR A 185 -1.65 10.37 -12.79
CA THR A 185 -2.53 11.32 -13.48
C THR A 185 -2.16 12.75 -13.14
N VAL A 186 -2.12 13.63 -14.14
CA VAL A 186 -1.86 15.06 -13.95
C VAL A 186 -3.09 15.90 -14.31
N LEU A 187 -3.43 16.86 -13.45
CA LEU A 187 -4.36 17.95 -13.74
C LEU A 187 -3.56 19.22 -14.01
N PHE A 188 -3.54 19.73 -15.24
CA PHE A 188 -2.86 20.99 -15.55
C PHE A 188 -3.83 22.12 -15.89
N GLY A 189 -3.40 23.37 -15.67
CA GLY A 189 -4.19 24.55 -16.03
C GLY A 189 -3.71 25.81 -15.31
N ASP A 190 -4.34 26.94 -15.61
CA ASP A 190 -3.92 28.23 -15.04
C ASP A 190 -4.10 28.30 -13.51
N PRO A 191 -3.30 29.12 -12.81
CA PRO A 191 -3.58 29.45 -11.41
C PRO A 191 -5.03 29.91 -11.23
N GLY A 192 -5.73 29.39 -10.21
CA GLY A 192 -7.12 29.76 -9.95
C GLY A 192 -8.19 29.09 -10.83
N CYS A 193 -7.83 28.19 -11.77
CA CYS A 193 -8.81 27.51 -12.62
C CYS A 193 -9.62 26.40 -11.91
N GLY A 194 -9.32 26.09 -10.65
CA GLY A 194 -10.07 25.12 -9.84
C GLY A 194 -9.46 23.72 -9.71
N LYS A 195 -8.21 23.49 -10.12
CA LYS A 195 -7.51 22.19 -9.94
C LYS A 195 -7.61 21.63 -8.52
N SER A 196 -7.23 22.41 -7.51
CA SER A 196 -7.31 21.97 -6.11
C SER A 196 -8.76 21.71 -5.67
N PHE A 197 -9.75 22.42 -6.21
CA PHE A 197 -11.16 22.12 -5.92
C PHE A 197 -11.57 20.77 -6.51
N LEU A 198 -11.17 20.50 -7.77
CA LEU A 198 -11.41 19.21 -8.42
C LEU A 198 -10.68 18.06 -7.72
N ALA A 199 -9.42 18.27 -7.31
CA ALA A 199 -8.65 17.27 -6.58
C ALA A 199 -9.26 16.95 -5.21
N ILE A 200 -9.74 17.97 -4.48
CA ILE A 200 -10.46 17.79 -3.22
C ILE A 200 -11.79 17.04 -3.44
N ASP A 201 -12.54 17.39 -4.48
CA ASP A 201 -13.79 16.73 -4.84
C ASP A 201 -13.57 15.22 -5.08
N ILE A 202 -12.60 14.88 -5.93
CA ILE A 202 -12.21 13.48 -6.19
C ILE A 202 -11.75 12.79 -4.91
N ALA A 203 -10.87 13.43 -4.13
CA ALA A 203 -10.37 12.88 -2.86
C ALA A 203 -11.49 12.55 -1.89
N CYS A 204 -12.47 13.44 -1.73
CA CYS A 204 -13.61 13.21 -0.87
C CYS A 204 -14.47 12.05 -1.36
N HIS A 205 -14.77 11.96 -2.65
CA HIS A 205 -15.52 10.85 -3.23
C HIS A 205 -14.82 9.50 -3.05
N VAL A 206 -13.48 9.44 -3.16
CA VAL A 206 -12.70 8.24 -2.84
C VAL A 206 -12.75 7.91 -1.35
N ALA A 207 -12.65 8.92 -0.49
CA ALA A 207 -12.67 8.72 0.96
C ALA A 207 -14.02 8.22 1.49
N THR A 208 -15.13 8.68 0.90
CA THR A 208 -16.49 8.29 1.28
C THR A 208 -17.02 7.08 0.50
N GLY A 209 -16.42 6.75 -0.65
CA GLY A 209 -16.91 5.71 -1.56
C GLY A 209 -18.19 6.11 -2.30
N THR A 210 -18.47 7.41 -2.45
CA THR A 210 -19.67 7.89 -3.13
C THR A 210 -19.42 8.07 -4.63
N PRO A 211 -20.41 7.79 -5.51
CA PRO A 211 -20.23 7.94 -6.95
C PRO A 211 -19.84 9.38 -7.36
N TRP A 212 -18.84 9.52 -8.22
CA TRP A 212 -18.42 10.82 -8.74
C TRP A 212 -19.07 11.06 -10.10
N ARG A 213 -19.97 12.04 -10.21
CA ARG A 213 -20.71 12.36 -11.45
C ARG A 213 -21.40 11.13 -12.08
N GLY A 214 -21.97 10.26 -11.23
CA GLY A 214 -22.61 9.01 -11.66
C GLY A 214 -21.64 7.87 -11.96
N CYS A 215 -20.33 8.09 -11.87
CA CYS A 215 -19.33 7.05 -12.07
C CYS A 215 -19.03 6.31 -10.75
N PRO A 216 -18.96 4.98 -10.75
CA PRO A 216 -18.53 4.21 -9.58
C PRO A 216 -17.12 4.59 -9.11
N VAL A 217 -16.97 4.71 -7.79
CA VAL A 217 -15.70 5.00 -7.10
C VAL A 217 -15.46 3.92 -6.06
N LYS A 218 -14.25 3.36 -6.03
CA LYS A 218 -13.85 2.44 -4.96
C LYS A 218 -13.49 3.24 -3.70
N PRO A 219 -14.04 2.91 -2.52
CA PRO A 219 -13.65 3.57 -1.28
C PRO A 219 -12.20 3.25 -0.95
N GLY A 220 -11.48 4.21 -0.39
CA GLY A 220 -10.13 3.97 0.11
C GLY A 220 -9.54 5.18 0.82
N LYS A 221 -8.46 4.94 1.57
CA LYS A 221 -7.74 6.00 2.26
C LYS A 221 -7.06 6.95 1.28
N VAL A 222 -7.10 8.24 1.57
CA VAL A 222 -6.48 9.30 0.76
C VAL A 222 -5.38 10.00 1.55
N LEU A 223 -4.23 10.18 0.92
CA LEU A 223 -3.18 11.08 1.39
C LEU A 223 -3.15 12.32 0.51
N TYR A 224 -3.40 13.50 1.08
CA TYR A 224 -3.35 14.76 0.36
C TYR A 224 -2.10 15.55 0.76
N ILE A 225 -1.21 15.79 -0.20
CA ILE A 225 0.06 16.50 -0.01
C ILE A 225 -0.11 17.93 -0.52
N ALA A 226 -0.35 18.84 0.41
CA ALA A 226 -0.61 20.25 0.17
C ALA A 226 0.67 21.09 0.27
N GLY A 227 1.39 21.19 -0.85
CA GLY A 227 2.64 21.95 -0.93
C GLY A 227 2.46 23.47 -0.80
N GLU A 228 1.26 23.99 -1.05
CA GLU A 228 0.91 25.40 -0.80
C GLU A 228 0.56 25.70 0.67
N GLY A 229 0.48 24.66 1.52
CA GLY A 229 0.15 24.75 2.92
C GLY A 229 -1.35 24.61 3.23
N ARG A 230 -1.75 24.99 4.45
CA ARG A 230 -3.09 24.72 5.02
C ARG A 230 -4.16 25.74 4.63
N ASN A 231 -3.77 26.89 4.11
CA ASN A 231 -4.67 28.03 3.95
C ASN A 231 -5.75 27.73 2.92
N GLY A 232 -7.01 27.74 3.35
CA GLY A 232 -8.18 27.49 2.49
C GLY A 232 -8.53 26.02 2.31
N LEU A 233 -7.64 25.05 2.57
CA LEU A 233 -7.95 23.62 2.45
C LEU A 233 -9.05 23.19 3.42
N SER A 234 -8.94 23.58 4.70
CA SER A 234 -9.93 23.23 5.71
C SER A 234 -11.33 23.72 5.37
N LYS A 235 -11.44 24.94 4.81
CA LYS A 235 -12.71 25.52 4.36
C LYS A 235 -13.30 24.74 3.18
N ARG A 236 -12.47 24.31 2.23
CA ARG A 236 -12.91 23.56 1.04
C ARG A 236 -13.38 22.15 1.40
N PHE A 237 -12.60 21.41 2.20
CA PHE A 237 -13.02 20.10 2.69
C PHE A 237 -14.31 20.20 3.50
N ARG A 238 -14.38 21.15 4.45
CA ARG A 238 -15.59 21.37 5.24
C ARG A 238 -16.81 21.64 4.36
N ALA A 239 -16.69 22.57 3.41
CA ALA A 239 -17.79 22.91 2.51
C ALA A 239 -18.25 21.70 1.67
N TRP A 240 -17.33 20.84 1.24
CA TRP A 240 -17.68 19.61 0.53
C TRP A 240 -18.46 18.64 1.42
N PHE A 241 -17.97 18.38 2.64
CA PHE A 241 -18.59 17.45 3.60
C PHE A 241 -19.97 17.95 4.05
N GLU A 242 -20.09 19.24 4.38
CA GLU A 242 -21.37 19.86 4.76
C GLU A 242 -22.40 19.76 3.64
N ARG A 243 -22.00 20.01 2.39
CA ARG A 243 -22.90 19.91 1.22
C ARG A 243 -23.42 18.49 0.98
N HIS A 244 -22.61 17.47 1.28
CA HIS A 244 -22.95 16.07 1.05
C HIS A 244 -23.53 15.36 2.28
N GLY A 245 -23.61 16.04 3.43
CA GLY A 245 -24.10 15.44 4.67
C GLY A 245 -23.21 14.33 5.24
N GLU A 246 -21.92 14.34 4.91
CA GLU A 246 -20.94 13.32 5.29
C GLU A 246 -19.95 13.89 6.33
N PRO A 247 -19.55 13.14 7.36
CA PRO A 247 -18.46 13.56 8.23
C PRO A 247 -17.11 13.39 7.54
N PRO A 248 -16.10 14.25 7.83
CA PRO A 248 -14.74 14.04 7.36
C PRO A 248 -14.17 12.69 7.85
N ARG A 249 -13.74 11.83 6.92
CA ARG A 249 -13.15 10.51 7.19
C ARG A 249 -12.15 10.13 6.10
N ASN A 250 -11.30 9.15 6.36
CA ASN A 250 -10.41 8.51 5.39
C ASN A 250 -9.48 9.44 4.57
N ILE A 251 -9.21 10.66 5.05
CA ILE A 251 -8.25 11.59 4.42
C ILE A 251 -7.22 12.03 5.46
N GLN A 252 -5.94 11.90 5.12
CA GLN A 252 -4.83 12.49 5.88
C GLN A 252 -4.15 13.58 5.05
N ILE A 253 -3.76 14.69 5.69
CA ILE A 253 -3.16 15.83 5.02
C ILE A 253 -1.68 15.96 5.43
N CYS A 254 -0.78 15.90 4.45
CA CYS A 254 0.60 16.34 4.60
C CYS A 254 0.71 17.79 4.14
N THR A 255 1.26 18.67 4.98
CA THR A 255 1.37 20.11 4.69
C THR A 255 2.83 20.55 4.52
N VAL A 256 3.73 19.57 4.49
CA VAL A 256 5.15 19.75 4.27
C VAL A 256 5.44 19.31 2.84
N PRO A 257 6.04 20.16 2.00
CA PRO A 257 6.44 19.75 0.66
C PRO A 257 7.40 18.55 0.68
N ILE A 258 7.20 17.60 -0.22
CA ILE A 258 7.91 16.31 -0.19
C ILE A 258 9.20 16.25 -1.03
N ALA A 259 9.55 17.33 -1.74
CA ALA A 259 10.75 17.44 -2.58
C ALA A 259 10.96 16.23 -3.52
N LEU A 260 10.13 16.10 -4.55
CA LEU A 260 10.13 15.01 -5.54
C LEU A 260 11.50 14.73 -6.18
N THR A 261 12.37 15.72 -6.30
CA THR A 261 13.71 15.56 -6.86
C THR A 261 14.75 15.01 -5.86
N ASP A 262 14.39 14.80 -4.59
CA ASP A 262 15.26 14.24 -3.56
C ASP A 262 14.93 12.78 -3.26
N PRO A 263 15.72 11.81 -3.75
CA PRO A 263 15.47 10.38 -3.53
C PRO A 263 15.47 9.98 -2.05
N ALA A 264 16.25 10.65 -1.20
CA ALA A 264 16.33 10.32 0.21
C ALA A 264 15.03 10.73 0.94
N GLY A 265 14.54 11.96 0.67
CA GLY A 265 13.25 12.43 1.16
C GLY A 265 12.09 11.55 0.70
N ILE A 266 12.10 11.13 -0.57
CA ILE A 266 11.06 10.24 -1.11
C ILE A 266 11.12 8.85 -0.46
N ALA A 267 12.30 8.28 -0.25
CA ALA A 267 12.43 7.00 0.46
C ALA A 267 11.91 7.09 1.90
N ALA A 268 12.17 8.20 2.60
CA ALA A 268 11.64 8.44 3.94
C ALA A 268 10.11 8.55 3.95
N LEU A 269 9.53 9.31 3.01
CA LEU A 269 8.08 9.43 2.84
C LEU A 269 7.43 8.06 2.54
N VAL A 270 8.04 7.27 1.65
CA VAL A 270 7.55 5.92 1.34
C VAL A 270 7.52 5.05 2.59
N ALA A 271 8.57 5.08 3.42
CA ALA A 271 8.60 4.35 4.68
C ALA A 271 7.50 4.82 5.65
N GLU A 272 7.23 6.12 5.71
CA GLU A 272 6.13 6.68 6.51
C GLU A 272 4.75 6.20 6.01
N ILE A 273 4.53 6.19 4.69
CA ILE A 273 3.28 5.70 4.10
C ILE A 273 3.11 4.20 4.35
N GLN A 274 4.18 3.41 4.23
CA GLN A 274 4.14 1.97 4.49
C GLN A 274 3.89 1.63 5.95
N ALA A 275 4.24 2.52 6.87
CA ALA A 275 3.93 2.39 8.29
C ALA A 275 2.48 2.76 8.65
N MET A 276 1.68 3.27 7.70
CA MET A 276 0.27 3.55 7.95
C MET A 276 -0.52 2.24 8.14
N PRO A 277 -1.54 2.22 9.03
CA PRO A 277 -2.36 1.01 9.24
C PRO A 277 -3.10 0.53 7.99
N GLU A 278 -3.34 1.45 7.05
CA GLU A 278 -4.01 1.20 5.79
C GLU A 278 -3.27 1.99 4.70
N ALA A 279 -2.88 1.32 3.63
CA ALA A 279 -2.24 1.97 2.48
C ALA A 279 -3.23 2.88 1.75
N PRO A 280 -2.81 4.07 1.31
CA PRO A 280 -3.68 4.96 0.55
C PRO A 280 -4.04 4.35 -0.82
N ALA A 281 -5.30 4.47 -1.21
CA ALA A 281 -5.76 4.18 -2.57
C ALA A 281 -5.51 5.36 -3.52
N LEU A 282 -5.48 6.59 -2.98
CA LEU A 282 -5.21 7.83 -3.71
C LEU A 282 -4.19 8.68 -2.95
N ILE A 283 -3.18 9.17 -3.68
CA ILE A 283 -2.25 10.18 -3.19
C ILE A 283 -2.36 11.41 -4.08
N VAL A 284 -2.80 12.53 -3.50
CA VAL A 284 -2.91 13.81 -4.20
C VAL A 284 -1.64 14.63 -3.95
N VAL A 285 -1.02 15.14 -5.02
CA VAL A 285 0.15 16.05 -4.94
C VAL A 285 -0.24 17.42 -5.46
N ASP A 286 -0.52 18.36 -4.55
CA ASP A 286 -1.03 19.69 -4.88
C ASP A 286 -0.04 20.79 -4.44
N THR A 287 0.78 21.37 -5.33
CA THR A 287 1.01 21.07 -6.75
C THR A 287 2.39 20.45 -6.96
N ILE A 288 2.69 19.93 -8.16
CA ILE A 288 4.03 19.48 -8.55
C ILE A 288 5.06 20.58 -8.27
N ASN A 289 4.78 21.82 -8.68
CA ASN A 289 5.73 22.92 -8.50
C ASN A 289 6.13 23.13 -7.03
N ARG A 290 5.16 23.08 -6.10
CA ARG A 290 5.45 23.26 -4.67
C ARG A 290 6.15 22.07 -4.05
N ASN A 291 5.90 20.88 -4.58
CA ASN A 291 6.51 19.65 -4.12
C ASN A 291 7.78 19.29 -4.89
N PHE A 292 8.22 20.10 -5.85
CA PHE A 292 9.29 19.73 -6.79
C PHE A 292 10.60 19.43 -6.08
N GLY A 293 10.99 20.27 -5.12
CA GLY A 293 12.29 20.19 -4.46
C GLY A 293 13.37 21.00 -5.20
N PRO A 294 14.66 20.79 -4.88
CA PRO A 294 15.75 21.48 -5.55
C PRO A 294 15.82 21.07 -7.03
N GLY A 295 15.90 22.06 -7.93
CA GLY A 295 16.05 21.84 -9.37
C GLY A 295 15.26 22.83 -10.22
N ASP A 296 15.36 22.68 -11.54
CA ASP A 296 14.61 23.45 -12.53
C ASP A 296 13.54 22.58 -13.21
N GLU A 297 12.27 22.93 -13.01
CA GLU A 297 11.11 22.26 -13.62
C GLU A 297 11.14 22.24 -15.16
N ASN A 298 11.87 23.17 -15.78
CA ASN A 298 12.06 23.21 -17.23
C ASN A 298 13.17 22.28 -17.71
N ALA A 299 14.12 21.92 -16.84
CA ALA A 299 15.22 21.05 -17.17
C ALA A 299 14.74 19.59 -17.22
N THR A 300 14.94 18.94 -18.37
CA THR A 300 14.62 17.53 -18.58
C THR A 300 15.20 16.61 -17.50
N ALA A 301 16.45 16.85 -17.07
CA ALA A 301 17.10 16.03 -16.06
C ALA A 301 16.39 16.12 -14.69
N ASP A 302 15.96 17.31 -14.27
CA ASP A 302 15.33 17.50 -12.97
C ASP A 302 13.86 17.06 -12.99
N MET A 303 13.12 17.31 -14.08
CA MET A 303 11.78 16.75 -14.25
C MET A 303 11.80 15.22 -14.25
N THR A 304 12.82 14.60 -14.86
CA THR A 304 13.00 13.13 -14.82
C THR A 304 13.17 12.63 -13.37
N LYS A 305 13.91 13.35 -12.52
CA LYS A 305 14.02 13.01 -11.09
C LYS A 305 12.68 13.14 -10.37
N ALA A 306 11.93 14.21 -10.65
CA ALA A 306 10.63 14.41 -10.03
C ALA A 306 9.62 13.31 -10.41
N VAL A 307 9.59 12.92 -11.69
CA VAL A 307 8.81 11.76 -12.17
C VAL A 307 9.25 10.48 -11.48
N ALA A 308 10.56 10.23 -11.36
CA ALA A 308 11.07 9.07 -10.64
C ALA A 308 10.66 9.05 -9.16
N GLY A 309 10.56 10.22 -8.52
CA GLY A 309 10.02 10.36 -7.17
C GLY A 309 8.53 9.98 -7.09
N LEU A 310 7.71 10.45 -8.03
CA LEU A 310 6.29 10.06 -8.13
C LEU A 310 6.14 8.55 -8.38
N ASP A 311 6.93 8.00 -9.30
CA ASP A 311 6.94 6.56 -9.60
C ASP A 311 7.40 5.73 -8.40
N ALA A 312 8.37 6.21 -7.61
CA ALA A 312 8.80 5.51 -6.40
C ALA A 312 7.66 5.40 -5.38
N ILE A 313 6.90 6.49 -5.19
CA ILE A 313 5.71 6.50 -4.33
C ILE A 313 4.64 5.55 -4.89
N ARG A 314 4.33 5.65 -6.19
CA ARG A 314 3.35 4.80 -6.88
C ARG A 314 3.71 3.32 -6.75
N ASN A 315 4.92 2.94 -7.15
CA ASN A 315 5.40 1.55 -7.14
C ASN A 315 5.44 0.94 -5.73
N ALA A 316 5.68 1.76 -4.70
CA ALA A 316 5.74 1.30 -3.32
C ALA A 316 4.36 1.13 -2.66
N THR A 317 3.34 1.84 -3.17
CA THR A 317 2.00 1.90 -2.54
C THR A 317 0.92 1.22 -3.38
N GLY A 318 1.09 1.14 -4.71
CA GLY A 318 0.04 0.78 -5.66
C GLY A 318 -1.08 1.81 -5.79
N ALA A 319 -0.94 2.99 -5.15
CA ALA A 319 -1.95 4.03 -5.15
C ALA A 319 -2.07 4.70 -6.52
N ALA A 320 -3.25 5.25 -6.81
CA ALA A 320 -3.38 6.26 -7.85
C ALA A 320 -2.70 7.56 -7.37
N ILE A 321 -1.86 8.16 -8.22
CA ILE A 321 -1.28 9.47 -7.98
C ILE A 321 -2.06 10.51 -8.80
N LEU A 322 -2.58 11.53 -8.13
CA LEU A 322 -3.24 12.68 -8.78
C LEU A 322 -2.46 13.95 -8.48
N ALA A 323 -1.73 14.46 -9.47
CA ALA A 323 -0.86 15.61 -9.30
C ALA A 323 -1.42 16.86 -9.99
N ALA A 324 -1.50 17.97 -9.27
CA ALA A 324 -1.90 19.25 -9.84
C ALA A 324 -0.68 19.99 -10.40
N HIS A 325 -0.82 20.58 -11.58
CA HIS A 325 0.25 21.27 -12.29
C HIS A 325 -0.21 22.59 -12.93
N HIS A 326 0.73 23.49 -13.17
CA HIS A 326 0.43 24.74 -13.88
C HIS A 326 0.55 24.53 -15.39
N SER A 327 -0.24 25.28 -16.16
CA SER A 327 -0.04 25.43 -17.61
C SER A 327 1.19 26.28 -17.92
N GLY A 328 1.69 26.19 -19.15
CA GLY A 328 2.77 27.05 -19.65
C GLY A 328 2.41 28.55 -19.63
N HIS A 329 3.43 29.41 -19.61
CA HIS A 329 3.21 30.87 -19.70
C HIS A 329 2.73 31.30 -21.09
N GLY A 330 3.39 30.82 -22.16
CA GLY A 330 3.04 31.17 -23.54
C GLY A 330 1.98 30.26 -24.17
N ASP A 331 2.05 28.97 -23.90
CA ASP A 331 1.10 27.98 -24.42
C ASP A 331 0.29 27.37 -23.27
N LYS A 332 -1.02 27.62 -23.30
CA LYS A 332 -1.99 27.16 -22.30
C LYS A 332 -2.54 25.77 -22.58
N SER A 333 -2.28 25.22 -23.77
CA SER A 333 -2.74 23.88 -24.17
C SER A 333 -1.93 22.74 -23.55
N ARG A 334 -0.89 23.06 -22.77
CA ARG A 334 0.01 22.09 -22.14
C ARG A 334 0.44 22.50 -20.73
N GLY A 335 0.85 21.51 -19.94
CA GLY A 335 1.55 21.72 -18.67
C GLY A 335 2.84 22.54 -18.83
N ARG A 336 3.24 23.23 -17.76
CA ARG A 336 4.49 23.98 -17.65
C ARG A 336 5.67 23.02 -17.53
N GLY A 337 6.87 23.51 -17.87
CA GLY A 337 8.11 22.77 -17.65
C GLY A 337 8.45 21.83 -18.79
N SER A 338 9.18 20.76 -18.46
CA SER A 338 9.65 19.78 -19.43
C SER A 338 8.53 18.87 -19.97
N SER A 339 8.60 18.56 -21.26
CA SER A 339 7.72 17.59 -21.93
C SER A 339 7.82 16.16 -21.37
N VAL A 340 8.86 15.87 -20.59
CA VAL A 340 9.02 14.60 -19.85
C VAL A 340 7.78 14.29 -19.02
N LEU A 341 7.22 15.27 -18.30
CA LEU A 341 6.07 15.02 -17.44
C LEU A 341 4.89 14.44 -18.22
N ARG A 342 4.53 15.08 -19.34
CA ARG A 342 3.44 14.61 -20.21
C ARG A 342 3.73 13.24 -20.81
N ALA A 343 4.99 12.94 -21.12
CA ALA A 343 5.38 11.64 -21.68
C ALA A 343 5.42 10.51 -20.64
N SER A 344 5.41 10.83 -19.34
CA SER A 344 5.56 9.88 -18.24
C SER A 344 4.26 9.61 -17.47
N VAL A 345 3.21 10.37 -17.72
CA VAL A 345 1.90 10.20 -17.06
C VAL A 345 1.03 9.24 -17.86
N ASP A 346 0.18 8.48 -17.18
CA ASP A 346 -0.81 7.62 -17.83
C ASP A 346 -1.93 8.46 -18.44
N VAL A 347 -2.33 9.53 -17.75
CA VAL A 347 -3.37 10.46 -18.18
C VAL A 347 -3.01 11.90 -17.79
N GLU A 348 -3.24 12.84 -18.70
CA GLU A 348 -3.14 14.27 -18.46
C GLU A 348 -4.50 14.91 -18.76
N TYR A 349 -5.03 15.69 -17.81
CA TYR A 349 -6.25 16.45 -18.00
C TYR A 349 -6.00 17.95 -17.95
N ALA A 350 -6.44 18.67 -18.98
CA ALA A 350 -6.55 20.12 -18.97
C ALA A 350 -7.77 20.55 -18.14
N VAL A 351 -7.55 21.47 -17.21
CA VAL A 351 -8.58 22.03 -16.32
C VAL A 351 -8.76 23.51 -16.62
N GLU A 352 -9.94 23.86 -17.11
CA GLU A 352 -10.33 25.21 -17.49
C GLU A 352 -11.56 25.65 -16.70
N LYS A 353 -11.58 26.93 -16.29
CA LYS A 353 -12.73 27.50 -15.58
C LYS A 353 -13.63 28.25 -16.55
N PHE A 354 -14.91 27.87 -16.58
CA PHE A 354 -15.96 28.51 -17.35
C PHE A 354 -17.04 29.03 -16.40
N ASP A 355 -16.93 30.30 -16.02
CA ASP A 355 -17.81 30.96 -15.04
C ASP A 355 -17.88 30.17 -13.70
N GLN A 356 -19.02 29.55 -13.38
CA GLN A 356 -19.23 28.74 -12.17
C GLN A 356 -18.89 27.26 -12.36
N THR A 357 -18.41 26.87 -13.54
CA THR A 357 -18.11 25.47 -13.87
C THR A 357 -16.62 25.26 -14.13
N VAL A 358 -16.17 24.04 -13.88
CA VAL A 358 -14.82 23.58 -14.24
C VAL A 358 -14.98 22.53 -15.33
N GLN A 359 -14.34 22.76 -16.47
CA GLN A 359 -14.26 21.80 -17.56
C GLN A 359 -12.96 21.02 -17.46
N VAL A 360 -13.04 19.72 -17.70
CA VAL A 360 -11.92 18.79 -17.71
C VAL A 360 -11.85 18.16 -19.09
N ARG A 361 -10.69 18.22 -19.76
CA ARG A 361 -10.45 17.66 -21.08
C ARG A 361 -9.23 16.74 -21.00
N CYS A 362 -9.36 15.50 -21.45
CA CYS A 362 -8.24 14.57 -21.59
C CYS A 362 -7.43 14.90 -22.84
#